data_AF-A0A660KUX7-F1
#
_entry.id   AF-A0A660KUX7-F1
#
_cell.length_a   1.000
_cell.length_b   1.000
_cell.length_c   1.000
_cell.angle_alpha   90.00
_cell.angle_beta   90.00
_cell.angle_gamma   90.00
#
_symmetry.space_group_name_H-M   'P 1'
#
loop_
_entity.id
_entity.type
_entity.pdbx_description
1 polymer ?
#
loop_
_entity_poly.entity_id
_entity_poly.type
_entity_poly.pdbx_seq_one_letter_code
_entity_poly.pdbx_strand_id
1 'polypeptide(L)'
;MGFLPLFGREVGVAAAGLFFSANAVVTFLVRLVAGRAFDRHGYPVVALAALFGTAGLLLLADARTLPDFLLAAAFYGVAFGVIQPALQAWAVHLSTPERRGAANAMFYSAFDLGIGTGAALCGPIAAGTGYRAMYRGLAWVFALFLVLGAVAPRPHFTEGPGPQQTSPRERVQRRR
;
A
#
# COMPACT_ATOMS: atom_id res chain seq x y z
N MET A 1 -9.42 7.16 -5.29
CA MET A 1 -9.69 8.09 -4.18
C MET A 1 -10.00 9.54 -4.61
N GLY A 2 -9.58 10.02 -5.79
CA GLY A 2 -9.90 11.39 -6.24
C GLY A 2 -11.40 11.71 -6.36
N PHE A 3 -12.27 10.70 -6.54
CA PHE A 3 -13.72 10.86 -6.61
C PHE A 3 -14.42 10.86 -5.24
N LEU A 4 -13.68 10.73 -4.14
CA LEU A 4 -14.26 10.61 -2.79
C LEU A 4 -15.04 11.86 -2.34
N PRO A 5 -14.58 13.10 -2.59
CA PRO A 5 -15.38 14.29 -2.29
C PRO A 5 -16.68 14.35 -3.10
N LEU A 6 -16.67 13.88 -4.36
CA LEU A 6 -17.86 13.82 -5.20
C LEU A 6 -18.87 12.79 -4.68
N PHE A 7 -18.38 11.62 -4.26
CA PHE A 7 -19.21 10.62 -3.60
C PHE A 7 -19.79 11.13 -2.27
N GLY A 8 -18.98 11.85 -1.48
CA GLY A 8 -19.44 12.54 -0.27
C GLY A 8 -20.59 13.50 -0.56
N ARG A 9 -20.50 14.31 -1.62
CA ARG A 9 -21.57 15.21 -2.04
C ARG A 9 -22.83 14.47 -2.48
N GLU A 10 -22.70 13.37 -3.23
CA GLU A 10 -23.84 12.54 -3.66
C GLU A 10 -24.61 11.97 -2.48
N VAL A 11 -23.91 11.57 -1.42
CA VAL A 11 -24.50 10.95 -0.22
C VAL A 11 -24.86 12.00 0.86
N GLY A 12 -24.62 13.29 0.60
CA GLY A 12 -24.95 14.38 1.54
C GLY A 12 -23.94 14.60 2.67
N VAL A 13 -22.74 14.02 2.58
CA VAL A 13 -21.66 14.15 3.56
C VAL A 13 -20.70 15.27 3.13
N ALA A 14 -20.94 16.49 3.61
CA ALA A 14 -20.12 17.66 3.27
C ALA A 14 -18.65 17.53 3.71
N ALA A 15 -18.40 16.86 4.82
CA ALA A 15 -17.07 16.70 5.41
C ALA A 15 -16.33 15.41 4.98
N ALA A 16 -16.71 14.80 3.85
CA ALA A 16 -16.09 13.56 3.36
C ALA A 16 -14.56 13.68 3.16
N GLY A 17 -14.05 14.89 2.93
CA GLY A 17 -12.60 15.16 2.84
C GLY A 17 -11.81 14.80 4.11
N LEU A 18 -12.45 14.75 5.29
CA LEU A 18 -11.82 14.29 6.53
C LEU A 18 -11.31 12.85 6.45
N PHE A 19 -11.80 12.06 5.49
CA PHE A 19 -11.25 10.77 5.12
C PHE A 19 -9.73 10.84 4.91
N PHE A 20 -9.23 11.83 4.17
CA PHE A 20 -7.81 11.92 3.84
C PHE A 20 -6.96 12.21 5.08
N SER A 21 -7.46 13.05 5.99
CA SER A 21 -6.81 13.35 7.26
C SER A 21 -6.77 12.13 8.18
N ALA A 22 -7.90 11.43 8.35
CA ALA A 22 -7.96 10.20 9.13
C ALA A 22 -7.05 9.11 8.56
N ASN A 23 -7.09 8.93 7.23
CA ASN A 23 -6.21 8.00 6.52
C ASN A 23 -4.73 8.34 6.75
N ALA A 24 -4.34 9.62 6.69
CA ALA A 24 -2.96 10.05 6.92
C ALA A 24 -2.49 9.74 8.35
N VAL A 25 -3.32 10.03 9.36
CA VAL A 25 -3.02 9.73 10.77
C VAL A 25 -2.84 8.23 10.97
N VAL A 26 -3.77 7.41 10.47
CA VAL A 26 -3.69 5.95 10.63
C VAL A 26 -2.50 5.38 9.88
N THR A 27 -2.25 5.82 8.65
CA THR A 27 -1.06 5.43 7.85
C THR A 27 0.22 5.74 8.64
N PHE A 28 0.32 6.94 9.22
CA PHE A 28 1.48 7.34 10.01
C PHE A 28 1.69 6.44 11.23
N LEU A 29 0.63 6.20 12.02
CA LEU A 29 0.70 5.33 13.21
C LEU A 29 1.08 3.89 12.84
N VAL A 30 0.48 3.36 11.79
CA VAL A 30 0.73 2.00 11.31
C VAL A 30 2.18 1.86 10.84
N ARG A 31 2.75 2.85 10.15
CA ARG A 31 4.14 2.82 9.71
C ARG A 31 5.15 2.65 10.86
N LEU A 32 4.87 3.22 12.04
CA LEU A 32 5.75 3.07 13.21
C LEU A 32 5.86 1.62 13.71
N VAL A 33 4.80 0.83 13.50
CA VAL A 33 4.70 -0.56 13.96
C VAL A 33 5.00 -1.55 12.82
N ALA A 34 4.60 -1.20 11.60
CA ALA A 34 4.64 -2.07 10.42
C ALA A 34 6.05 -2.53 10.06
N GLY A 35 7.07 -1.69 10.22
CA GLY A 35 8.46 -2.07 9.93
C GLY A 35 8.90 -3.29 10.75
N ARG A 36 8.72 -3.26 12.07
CA ARG A 36 9.05 -4.39 12.94
C ARG A 36 8.17 -5.61 12.70
N ALA A 37 6.89 -5.40 12.40
CA ALA A 37 5.96 -6.49 12.12
C ALA A 37 6.35 -7.23 10.84
N PHE A 38 6.70 -6.49 9.78
CA PHE A 38 7.12 -7.02 8.49
C PHE A 38 8.43 -7.80 8.60
N ASP A 39 9.43 -7.27 9.29
CA ASP A 39 10.71 -7.96 9.48
C ASP A 39 10.56 -9.29 10.24
N ARG A 40 9.58 -9.37 11.16
CA ARG A 40 9.36 -10.58 12.00
C ARG A 40 8.47 -11.63 11.35
N HIS A 41 7.46 -11.23 10.58
CA HIS A 41 6.43 -12.14 10.08
C HIS A 41 6.37 -12.21 8.55
N GLY A 42 7.02 -11.30 7.83
CA GLY A 42 7.09 -11.28 6.37
C GLY A 42 5.74 -11.09 5.68
N TYR A 43 5.49 -11.90 4.64
CA TYR A 43 4.33 -11.81 3.75
C TYR A 43 2.94 -11.79 4.44
N PRO A 44 2.65 -12.61 5.48
CA PRO A 44 1.40 -12.54 6.24
C PRO A 44 0.95 -11.14 6.66
N VAL A 45 1.88 -10.23 6.97
CA VAL A 45 1.56 -8.84 7.35
C VAL A 45 0.99 -8.06 6.17
N VAL A 46 1.54 -8.26 4.97
CA VAL A 46 1.08 -7.62 3.73
C VAL A 46 -0.27 -8.20 3.32
N ALA A 47 -0.48 -9.51 3.46
CA ALA A 47 -1.76 -10.15 3.18
C ALA A 47 -2.87 -9.62 4.11
N LEU A 48 -2.58 -9.53 5.42
CA LEU A 48 -3.52 -8.95 6.38
C LEU A 48 -3.84 -7.49 6.05
N ALA A 49 -2.82 -6.67 5.76
CA ALA A 49 -3.02 -5.29 5.36
C ALA A 49 -3.86 -5.17 4.09
N ALA A 50 -3.70 -6.08 3.13
CA ALA A 50 -4.51 -6.10 1.92
C ALA A 50 -5.97 -6.47 2.21
N LEU A 51 -6.25 -7.37 3.17
CA LEU A 51 -7.62 -7.60 3.67
C LEU A 51 -8.24 -6.34 4.26
N PHE A 52 -7.48 -5.60 5.09
CA PHE A 52 -7.93 -4.30 5.62
C PHE A 52 -8.24 -3.32 4.50
N GLY A 53 -7.46 -3.29 3.42
CA GLY A 53 -7.69 -2.40 2.27
C GLY A 53 -8.95 -2.75 1.50
N THR A 54 -9.18 -4.05 1.24
CA THR A 54 -10.43 -4.52 0.63
C THR A 54 -11.63 -4.18 1.50
N ALA A 55 -11.56 -4.44 2.81
CA ALA A 55 -12.62 -4.09 3.75
C ALA A 55 -12.88 -2.58 3.78
N GLY A 56 -11.84 -1.75 3.78
CA GLY A 56 -11.96 -0.29 3.73
C GLY A 56 -12.67 0.21 2.47
N LEU A 57 -12.39 -0.38 1.31
CA LEU A 57 -13.08 -0.04 0.05
C LEU A 57 -14.55 -0.49 0.05
N LEU A 58 -14.87 -1.66 0.61
CA LEU A 58 -16.26 -2.12 0.75
C LEU A 58 -17.05 -1.23 1.71
N LEU A 59 -16.48 -0.91 2.88
CA LEU A 59 -17.08 0.03 3.83
C LEU A 59 -17.32 1.41 3.19
N LEU A 60 -16.36 1.89 2.39
CA LEU A 60 -16.52 3.14 1.66
C LEU A 60 -17.67 3.06 0.65
N ALA A 61 -17.78 1.96 -0.10
CA ALA A 61 -18.86 1.80 -1.08
C ALA A 61 -20.26 1.79 -0.45
N ASP A 62 -20.36 1.35 0.80
CA ASP A 62 -21.62 1.31 1.54
C ASP A 62 -21.86 2.55 2.42
N ALA A 63 -20.88 3.44 2.54
CA ALA A 63 -20.93 4.62 3.40
C ALA A 63 -22.18 5.50 3.17
N ARG A 64 -22.75 5.98 4.27
CA ARG A 64 -23.92 6.88 4.31
C ARG A 64 -23.68 8.10 5.19
N THR A 65 -22.75 8.02 6.12
CA THR A 65 -22.51 9.02 7.16
C THR A 65 -21.02 9.30 7.31
N LEU A 66 -20.65 10.44 7.90
CA LEU A 66 -19.25 10.78 8.16
C LEU A 66 -18.49 9.70 8.94
N PRO A 67 -19.04 9.09 10.01
CA PRO A 67 -18.39 7.96 10.69
C PRO A 67 -18.03 6.79 9.76
N ASP A 68 -18.86 6.46 8.77
CA ASP A 68 -18.57 5.39 7.82
C ASP A 68 -17.34 5.71 6.97
N PHE A 69 -17.20 6.97 6.54
CA PHE A 69 -16.02 7.44 5.81
C PHE A 69 -14.77 7.38 6.70
N LEU A 70 -14.86 7.77 7.97
CA LEU A 70 -13.73 7.71 8.89
C LEU A 70 -13.31 6.27 9.21
N LEU A 71 -14.29 5.37 9.35
CA LEU A 71 -14.02 3.94 9.53
C LEU A 71 -13.35 3.35 8.29
N ALA A 72 -13.88 3.64 7.10
CA ALA A 72 -13.26 3.24 5.85
C ALA A 72 -11.83 3.79 5.71
N ALA A 73 -11.60 5.04 6.12
CA ALA A 73 -10.28 5.67 6.13
C ALA A 73 -9.30 4.95 7.05
N ALA A 74 -9.75 4.49 8.22
CA ALA A 74 -8.91 3.74 9.13
C ALA A 74 -8.47 2.41 8.52
N PHE A 75 -9.40 1.64 7.97
CA PHE A 75 -9.12 0.36 7.32
C PHE A 75 -8.19 0.53 6.10
N TYR A 76 -8.49 1.51 5.25
CA TYR A 76 -7.66 1.80 4.08
C TYR A 76 -6.26 2.34 4.47
N GLY A 77 -6.17 3.13 5.54
CA GLY A 77 -4.91 3.66 6.06
C GLY A 77 -3.98 2.57 6.61
N VAL A 78 -4.53 1.52 7.23
CA VAL A 78 -3.75 0.33 7.62
C VAL A 78 -3.15 -0.34 6.39
N ALA A 79 -3.96 -0.56 5.34
CA ALA A 79 -3.50 -1.18 4.11
C ALA A 79 -2.38 -0.37 3.45
N PHE A 80 -2.61 0.93 3.26
CA PHE A 80 -1.66 1.82 2.61
C PHE A 80 -0.38 2.00 3.43
N GLY A 81 -0.49 2.07 4.76
CA GLY A 81 0.62 2.19 5.69
C GLY A 81 1.57 0.99 5.73
N VAL A 82 1.10 -0.20 5.34
CA VAL A 82 1.91 -1.42 5.28
C VAL A 82 2.38 -1.73 3.86
N ILE A 83 1.45 -1.77 2.90
CA ILE A 83 1.71 -2.33 1.57
C ILE A 83 2.66 -1.44 0.77
N GLN A 84 2.44 -0.12 0.75
CA GLN A 84 3.26 0.80 -0.03
C GLN A 84 4.74 0.74 0.38
N PRO A 85 5.13 0.91 1.66
CA PRO A 85 6.53 0.83 2.05
C PRO A 85 7.10 -0.59 1.92
N ALA A 86 6.31 -1.64 2.15
CA ALA A 86 6.78 -3.02 1.98
C ALA A 86 7.15 -3.33 0.52
N LEU A 87 6.29 -2.94 -0.44
CA LEU A 87 6.57 -3.10 -1.86
C LEU A 87 7.74 -2.24 -2.33
N GLN A 88 7.83 -1.00 -1.83
CA GLN A 88 8.96 -0.12 -2.13
C GLN A 88 10.27 -0.73 -1.62
N ALA A 89 10.30 -1.18 -0.35
CA ALA A 89 11.47 -1.82 0.23
C ALA A 89 11.87 -3.05 -0.58
N TRP A 90 10.90 -3.88 -0.98
CA TRP A 90 11.14 -5.06 -1.79
C TRP A 90 11.75 -4.71 -3.17
N ALA A 91 11.21 -3.71 -3.87
CA ALA A 91 11.76 -3.24 -5.14
C ALA A 91 13.21 -2.75 -5.00
N VAL A 92 13.52 -2.04 -3.91
CA VAL A 92 14.88 -1.56 -3.61
C VAL A 92 15.81 -2.72 -3.22
N HIS A 93 15.32 -3.70 -2.47
CA HIS A 93 16.10 -4.87 -2.04
C HIS A 93 16.54 -5.75 -3.21
N LEU A 94 15.73 -5.84 -4.27
CA LEU A 94 16.07 -6.57 -5.49
C LEU A 94 17.10 -5.84 -6.39
N SER A 95 17.42 -4.58 -6.07
CA SER A 95 18.36 -3.77 -6.84
C SER A 95 19.76 -3.77 -6.24
N THR A 96 20.79 -3.64 -7.10
CA THR A 96 22.17 -3.46 -6.62
C THR A 96 22.30 -2.13 -5.88
N PRO A 97 23.24 -1.99 -4.91
CA PRO A 97 23.39 -0.78 -4.10
C PRO A 97 23.46 0.52 -4.91
N GLU A 98 24.14 0.48 -6.06
CA GLU A 98 24.34 1.61 -6.98
C GLU A 98 23.07 2.01 -7.73
N ARG A 99 22.11 1.07 -7.85
CA ARG A 99 20.85 1.24 -8.60
C ARG A 99 19.63 1.47 -7.71
N ARG A 100 19.79 1.54 -6.39
CA ARG A 100 18.68 1.78 -5.43
C ARG A 100 17.93 3.09 -5.71
N GLY A 101 18.66 4.13 -6.11
CA GLY A 101 18.06 5.40 -6.52
C GLY A 101 17.15 5.25 -7.75
N ALA A 102 17.61 4.52 -8.77
CA ALA A 102 16.83 4.21 -9.96
C ALA A 102 15.64 3.30 -9.67
N ALA A 103 15.78 2.32 -8.77
CA ALA A 103 14.68 1.45 -8.35
C ALA A 103 13.56 2.23 -7.65
N ASN A 104 13.91 3.16 -6.75
CA ASN A 104 12.94 4.06 -6.14
C ASN A 104 12.23 4.95 -7.18
N ALA A 105 13.00 5.55 -8.09
CA ALA A 105 12.42 6.39 -9.15
C ALA A 105 11.42 5.59 -10.00
N MET A 106 11.79 4.38 -10.43
CA MET A 106 10.92 3.51 -11.21
C MET A 106 9.67 3.08 -10.44
N PHE A 107 9.81 2.78 -9.14
CA PHE A 107 8.67 2.47 -8.27
C PHE A 107 7.68 3.63 -8.20
N TYR A 108 8.15 4.85 -7.93
CA TYR A 108 7.28 6.03 -7.88
C TYR A 108 6.69 6.37 -9.25
N SER A 109 7.45 6.25 -10.34
CA SER A 109 6.89 6.42 -11.68
C SER A 109 5.78 5.42 -11.98
N ALA A 110 5.97 4.13 -11.65
CA ALA A 110 4.94 3.12 -11.81
C ALA A 110 3.71 3.39 -10.92
N PHE A 111 3.94 3.85 -9.69
CA PHE A 111 2.88 4.23 -8.75
C PHE A 111 2.05 5.40 -9.27
N ASP A 112 2.70 6.46 -9.74
CA ASP A 112 2.03 7.64 -10.28
C ASP A 112 1.28 7.32 -11.59
N LEU A 113 1.86 6.48 -12.45
CA LEU A 113 1.16 5.93 -13.62
C LEU A 113 -0.09 5.15 -13.20
N GLY A 114 0.02 4.29 -12.18
CA GLY A 114 -1.12 3.57 -11.63
C GLY A 114 -2.23 4.50 -11.12
N ILE A 115 -1.87 5.57 -10.42
CA ILE A 115 -2.83 6.60 -9.97
C ILE A 115 -3.47 7.29 -11.17
N GLY A 116 -2.68 7.72 -12.15
CA GLY A 116 -3.15 8.44 -13.33
C GLY A 116 -4.10 7.59 -14.19
N THR A 117 -3.66 6.39 -14.56
CA THR A 117 -4.48 5.44 -15.32
C THR A 117 -5.72 5.01 -14.54
N GLY A 118 -5.59 4.76 -13.24
CA GLY A 118 -6.72 4.44 -12.38
C GLY A 118 -7.77 5.55 -12.35
N ALA A 119 -7.34 6.81 -12.21
CA ALA A 119 -8.25 7.97 -12.24
C ALA A 119 -8.94 8.12 -13.62
N ALA A 120 -8.20 7.94 -14.71
CA ALA A 120 -8.72 8.02 -16.08
C ALA A 120 -9.79 6.96 -16.36
N LEU A 121 -9.60 5.73 -15.87
CA LEU A 121 -10.57 4.64 -16.02
C LEU A 121 -11.77 4.77 -15.07
N CYS A 122 -11.53 5.21 -13.84
CA CYS A 122 -12.59 5.33 -12.83
C CYS A 122 -13.64 6.40 -13.18
N GLY A 123 -13.27 7.47 -13.88
CA GLY A 123 -14.21 8.54 -14.26
C GLY A 123 -15.40 8.05 -15.09
N PRO A 124 -15.17 7.46 -16.28
CA PRO A 124 -16.24 6.89 -17.10
C PRO A 124 -17.03 5.79 -16.38
N ILE A 125 -16.36 4.94 -15.60
CA ILE A 125 -17.02 3.88 -14.81
C ILE A 125 -17.97 4.48 -13.77
N ALA A 126 -17.53 5.51 -13.04
CA ALA A 126 -18.37 6.21 -12.07
C ALA A 126 -19.57 6.88 -12.74
N ALA A 127 -19.38 7.48 -13.92
CA ALA A 127 -20.46 8.12 -14.66
C ALA A 127 -21.53 7.12 -15.13
N GLY A 128 -21.14 5.91 -15.54
CA GLY A 128 -22.07 4.89 -16.02
C GLY A 128 -22.69 3.99 -14.94
N THR A 129 -22.00 3.77 -13.81
CA THR A 129 -22.41 2.79 -12.79
C THR A 129 -22.66 3.40 -11.39
N GLY A 130 -22.30 4.67 -11.20
CA GLY A 130 -22.29 5.34 -9.90
C GLY A 130 -21.05 5.03 -9.05
N TYR A 131 -20.77 5.87 -8.05
CA TYR A 131 -19.57 5.72 -7.23
C TYR A 131 -19.56 4.45 -6.37
N ARG A 132 -20.73 4.00 -5.89
CA ARG A 132 -20.82 2.78 -5.06
C ARG A 132 -20.35 1.54 -5.82
N ALA A 133 -20.84 1.35 -7.05
CA ALA A 133 -20.45 0.24 -7.90
C ALA A 133 -18.96 0.32 -8.29
N MET A 134 -18.47 1.52 -8.60
CA MET A 134 -17.04 1.76 -8.87
C MET A 134 -16.16 1.34 -7.67
N TYR A 135 -16.48 1.78 -6.45
CA TYR A 135 -15.69 1.44 -5.26
C TYR A 135 -15.75 -0.06 -4.92
N ARG A 136 -16.90 -0.73 -5.12
CA ARG A 136 -16.98 -2.21 -5.00
C ARG A 136 -16.12 -2.92 -6.04
N GLY A 137 -16.13 -2.46 -7.28
CA GLY A 137 -15.26 -2.99 -8.35
C GLY A 137 -13.78 -2.86 -7.98
N LEU A 138 -13.36 -1.70 -7.46
CA LEU A 138 -12.00 -1.49 -6.97
C LEU A 138 -11.65 -2.43 -5.80
N ALA A 139 -12.59 -2.69 -4.89
CA ALA A 139 -12.38 -3.65 -3.80
C ALA A 139 -12.08 -5.06 -4.34
N TRP A 140 -12.78 -5.50 -5.38
CA TRP A 140 -12.54 -6.79 -6.03
C TRP A 140 -11.20 -6.85 -6.77
N VAL A 141 -10.81 -5.78 -7.47
CA VAL A 141 -9.49 -5.69 -8.10
C VAL A 141 -8.38 -5.78 -7.04
N PHE A 142 -8.56 -5.09 -5.91
CA PHE A 142 -7.62 -5.14 -4.80
C PHE A 142 -7.56 -6.53 -4.13
N ALA A 143 -8.71 -7.19 -3.99
CA ALA A 143 -8.78 -8.57 -3.49
C ALA A 143 -8.12 -9.56 -4.47
N LEU A 144 -8.26 -9.37 -5.77
CA LEU A 144 -7.58 -10.18 -6.78
C LEU A 144 -6.06 -10.05 -6.66
N PHE A 145 -5.55 -8.84 -6.45
CA PHE A 145 -4.13 -8.63 -6.18
C PHE A 145 -3.63 -9.42 -4.96
N LEU A 146 -4.42 -9.47 -3.89
CA LEU A 146 -4.13 -10.31 -2.72
C LEU A 146 -4.06 -11.80 -3.09
N VAL A 147 -5.04 -12.30 -3.84
CA VAL A 147 -5.08 -13.71 -4.27
C VAL A 147 -3.88 -14.06 -5.16
N LEU A 148 -3.56 -13.21 -6.13
CA LEU A 148 -2.40 -13.41 -7.01
C LEU A 148 -1.10 -13.39 -6.21
N GLY A 149 -0.95 -12.47 -5.26
CA GLY A 149 0.21 -12.43 -4.38
C GLY A 149 0.36 -13.67 -3.51
N ALA A 150 -0.75 -14.31 -3.12
CA ALA A 150 -0.74 -15.53 -2.31
C ALA A 150 -0.32 -16.77 -3.12
N VAL A 151 -0.61 -16.77 -4.43
CA VAL A 151 -0.30 -17.86 -5.37
C VAL A 151 1.07 -17.71 -6.03
N ALA A 152 1.60 -16.48 -6.14
CA ALA A 152 2.89 -16.22 -6.75
C ALA A 152 4.05 -16.88 -5.97
N PRO A 153 5.03 -17.51 -6.66
CA PRO A 153 6.21 -18.08 -6.03
C PRO A 153 6.94 -17.02 -5.20
N ARG A 154 7.13 -17.32 -3.91
CA ARG A 154 7.78 -16.40 -2.97
C ARG A 154 9.26 -16.33 -3.32
N PRO A 155 9.82 -15.19 -3.72
CA PRO A 155 11.27 -15.08 -3.78
C PRO A 155 11.80 -15.28 -2.37
N HIS A 156 12.81 -16.15 -2.25
CA HIS A 156 13.45 -16.43 -0.98
C HIS A 156 13.97 -15.10 -0.42
N PHE A 157 13.52 -14.74 0.78
CA PHE A 157 14.22 -13.78 1.63
C PHE A 157 15.53 -14.44 2.05
N THR A 158 16.48 -14.54 1.13
CA THR A 158 17.85 -14.83 1.51
C THR A 158 18.24 -13.67 2.41
N GLU A 159 18.58 -13.99 3.67
CA GLU A 159 19.18 -13.06 4.61
C GLU A 159 20.12 -12.12 3.83
N GLY A 160 19.93 -10.81 3.98
CA GLY A 160 20.89 -9.84 3.45
C GLY A 160 22.29 -10.30 3.87
N PRO A 161 23.33 -10.07 3.03
CA PRO A 161 24.65 -10.66 3.23
C PRO A 161 25.04 -10.55 4.70
N GLY A 162 25.18 -11.71 5.35
CA GLY A 162 25.54 -11.81 6.77
C GLY A 162 26.73 -10.89 7.06
N PRO A 163 26.86 -10.40 8.31
CA PRO A 163 27.75 -9.32 8.71
C PRO A 163 29.06 -9.43 7.94
N GLN A 164 29.32 -8.42 7.10
CA GLN A 164 30.47 -8.33 6.19
C GLN A 164 31.59 -9.22 6.69
N GLN A 165 31.77 -10.38 6.05
CA GLN A 165 32.95 -11.17 6.27
C GLN A 165 34.12 -10.29 5.84
N THR A 166 34.68 -9.60 6.82
CA THR A 166 35.92 -8.85 6.67
C THR A 166 36.88 -9.78 5.98
N SER A 167 37.27 -9.37 4.78
CA SER A 167 38.15 -10.12 3.90
C SER A 167 39.36 -10.57 4.73
N PRO A 168 39.89 -11.78 4.53
CA PRO A 168 41.08 -12.25 5.25
C PRO A 168 42.25 -11.25 5.22
N ARG A 169 42.29 -10.34 4.23
CA ARG A 169 43.31 -9.28 4.11
C ARG A 169 43.21 -8.20 5.19
N GLU A 170 42.02 -7.89 5.73
CA GLU A 170 41.85 -6.85 6.77
C GLU A 170 42.21 -7.35 8.18
N ARG A 171 42.06 -8.67 8.43
CA ARG A 171 42.48 -9.29 9.71
C ARG A 171 43.99 -9.29 9.91
N VAL A 172 44.76 -9.29 8.82
CA VAL A 172 46.24 -9.27 8.87
C VAL A 172 46.76 -7.85 9.13
N GLN A 173 46.06 -6.82 8.65
CA GLN A 173 46.48 -5.43 8.85
C GLN A 173 46.19 -4.88 10.26
N ARG A 174 45.16 -5.37 10.96
CA ARG A 174 44.89 -4.99 12.36
C ARG A 174 45.78 -5.68 13.40
N ARG A 175 46.65 -6.61 12.97
CA ARG A 175 47.60 -7.33 13.83
C ARG A 175 49.05 -6.82 13.71
N ARG A 176 49.27 -5.72 12.98
CA ARG A 176 50.54 -4.98 12.95
C ARG A 176 50.31 -3.59 13.52
#